data_AF-A0AAF0VM90-F1
#
_entry.id   AF-A0AAF0VM90-F1
#
_cell.length_a   1.000
_cell.length_b   1.000
_cell.length_c   1.000
_cell.angle_alpha   90.00
_cell.angle_beta   90.00
_cell.angle_gamma   90.00
#
_symmetry.space_group_name_H-M   'P 1'
#
loop_
_entity.id
_entity.type
_entity.pdbx_description
1 polymer ?
#
loop_
_entity_poly.entity_id
_entity_poly.type
_entity_poly.pdbx_seq_one_letter_code
_entity_poly.pdbx_strand_id
1 'polypeptide(L)'
;MAVTWRGVGLLGVVSVLAGCATDDPVAPPATSSAVAEPTETQSPFQTRDGVAWLTAACGSPSVGDASPNSWLPGADPVALCITPPGRDGVLVGVYENPAAAASDLGTIGVEHGYATRTDDRGRTWVFVAVESRESAPLASLERFGFELS
;
A
#
# COMPACT_ATOMS: atom_id res chain seq x y z
N MET A 1 -0.99 41.58 -31.75
CA MET A 1 -1.68 42.69 -31.06
C MET A 1 -2.46 42.06 -29.91
N ALA A 2 -2.32 42.30 -28.61
CA ALA A 2 -1.66 43.26 -27.71
C ALA A 2 -1.29 42.47 -26.40
N VAL A 3 -0.22 42.65 -25.62
CA VAL A 3 0.45 43.80 -24.97
C VAL A 3 -0.34 44.40 -23.77
N THR A 4 0.02 43.92 -22.56
CA THR A 4 0.21 44.62 -21.25
C THR A 4 -0.97 45.37 -20.58
N TRP A 5 -1.18 45.37 -19.25
CA TRP A 5 -0.53 46.19 -18.19
C TRP A 5 -1.06 45.78 -16.79
N ARG A 6 -0.22 45.55 -15.77
CA ARG A 6 0.20 46.45 -14.65
C ARG A 6 -0.85 46.77 -13.57
N GLY A 7 -0.44 46.61 -12.31
CA GLY A 7 -1.09 47.17 -11.13
C GLY A 7 -0.18 47.11 -9.90
N VAL A 8 0.59 48.18 -9.71
CA VAL A 8 1.52 48.44 -8.58
C VAL A 8 0.75 49.10 -7.43
N GLY A 9 1.09 48.78 -6.19
CA GLY A 9 0.69 49.52 -4.99
C GLY A 9 1.77 49.45 -3.91
N LEU A 10 2.45 50.58 -3.69
CA LEU A 10 3.59 50.83 -2.81
C LEU A 10 3.18 51.97 -1.85
N LEU A 11 3.58 51.94 -0.57
CA LEU A 11 3.80 53.07 0.38
C LEU A 11 3.97 52.46 1.79
N GLY A 12 5.15 52.43 2.42
CA GLY A 12 5.84 53.52 3.16
C GLY A 12 5.73 53.21 4.69
N VAL A 13 6.67 53.41 5.62
CA VAL A 13 7.79 54.36 5.78
C VAL A 13 8.77 53.88 6.90
N VAL A 14 10.07 53.76 6.55
CA VAL A 14 11.35 54.25 7.15
C VAL A 14 11.52 54.51 8.68
N SER A 15 12.60 53.95 9.28
CA SER A 15 13.75 54.65 9.97
C SER A 15 14.66 53.64 10.72
N VAL A 16 15.87 53.32 10.21
CA VAL A 16 17.23 53.83 10.55
C VAL A 16 17.71 53.58 11.99
N LEU A 17 18.75 52.74 12.13
CA LEU A 17 19.93 53.02 12.97
C LEU A 17 21.17 52.37 12.34
N ALA A 18 22.21 53.19 12.19
CA ALA A 18 23.52 52.85 11.69
C ALA A 18 24.36 52.13 12.76
N GLY A 19 25.18 51.16 12.33
CA GLY A 19 26.19 50.50 13.16
C GLY A 19 27.20 49.80 12.27
N CYS A 20 28.47 50.18 12.41
CA CYS A 20 29.60 49.91 11.52
C CYS A 20 30.00 48.44 11.40
N ALA A 21 30.52 48.09 10.21
CA ALA A 21 31.87 47.51 9.99
C ALA A 21 31.83 46.46 8.87
N THR A 22 32.73 46.68 7.91
CA THR A 22 33.07 45.84 6.77
C THR A 22 33.47 44.44 7.23
N ASP A 23 32.79 43.40 6.73
CA ASP A 23 33.37 42.09 6.44
C ASP A 23 32.38 41.31 5.56
N ASP A 24 32.73 41.12 4.29
CA ASP A 24 32.03 40.18 3.41
C ASP A 24 32.77 38.84 3.53
N PRO A 25 32.10 37.78 4.00
CA PRO A 25 32.25 36.56 3.24
C PRO A 25 30.93 35.77 3.11
N VAL A 26 30.63 35.45 1.85
CA VAL A 26 30.16 34.12 1.40
C VAL A 26 28.84 33.65 2.02
N ALA A 27 27.77 33.77 1.23
CA ALA A 27 26.56 33.00 1.43
C ALA A 27 26.87 31.48 1.43
N PRO A 28 26.56 30.72 2.49
CA PRO A 28 26.33 29.30 2.33
C PRO A 28 24.94 29.12 1.69
N PRO A 29 24.80 28.24 0.69
CA PRO A 29 23.50 27.87 0.17
C PRO A 29 22.64 27.27 1.30
N ALA A 30 21.35 27.57 1.25
CA ALA A 30 20.33 27.02 2.12
C ALA A 30 20.48 25.49 2.19
N THR A 31 20.96 24.99 3.33
CA THR A 31 20.86 23.56 3.62
C THR A 31 19.73 23.42 4.62
N SER A 32 18.50 23.61 4.13
CA SER A 32 17.35 23.02 4.78
C SER A 32 17.51 21.52 4.54
N SER A 33 18.20 20.84 5.46
CA SER A 33 18.14 19.39 5.57
C SER A 33 16.72 19.04 5.98
N ALA A 34 15.81 19.05 4.99
CA ALA A 34 14.67 18.16 5.03
C ALA A 34 15.28 16.76 5.05
N VAL A 35 15.41 16.22 6.26
CA VAL A 35 15.54 14.79 6.45
C VAL A 35 14.33 14.23 5.70
N ALA A 36 14.56 13.66 4.52
CA ALA A 36 13.58 12.79 3.91
C ALA A 36 13.43 11.65 4.90
N GLU A 37 12.40 11.69 5.74
CA GLU A 37 11.99 10.52 6.49
C GLU A 37 11.81 9.42 5.43
N PRO A 38 12.49 8.28 5.57
CA PRO A 38 12.14 7.14 4.74
C PRO A 38 10.68 6.85 5.06
N THR A 39 9.80 7.08 4.11
CA THR A 39 8.46 6.50 4.15
C THR A 39 8.69 5.00 4.15
N GLU A 40 8.80 4.39 5.34
CA GLU A 40 8.78 2.94 5.45
C GLU A 40 7.54 2.50 4.68
N THR A 41 7.76 1.73 3.61
CA THR A 41 6.67 1.18 2.82
C THR A 41 5.87 0.28 3.74
N GLN A 42 4.80 0.84 4.32
CA GLN A 42 3.92 0.11 5.22
C GLN A 42 3.46 -1.17 4.52
N SER A 43 3.55 -2.28 5.23
CA SER A 43 3.10 -3.57 4.72
C SER A 43 1.67 -3.44 4.16
N PRO A 44 1.35 -4.05 3.00
CA PRO A 44 0.00 -4.06 2.45
C PRO A 44 -1.06 -4.45 3.50
N PHE A 45 -0.73 -5.39 4.39
CA PHE A 45 -1.60 -5.89 5.45
C PHE A 45 -1.93 -4.86 6.53
N GLN A 46 -1.12 -3.81 6.68
CA GLN A 46 -1.30 -2.75 7.67
C GLN A 46 -2.04 -1.54 7.12
N THR A 47 -2.32 -1.51 5.81
CA THR A 47 -3.12 -0.45 5.20
C THR A 47 -4.58 -0.56 5.63
N ARG A 48 -5.33 0.55 5.58
CA ARG A 48 -6.77 0.56 5.90
C ARG A 48 -7.54 -0.50 5.11
N ASP A 49 -7.26 -0.61 3.82
CA ASP A 49 -7.92 -1.57 2.94
C ASP A 49 -7.47 -3.00 3.23
N GLY A 50 -6.16 -3.22 3.41
CA GLY A 50 -5.63 -4.53 3.82
C GLY A 50 -6.26 -5.04 5.11
N VAL A 51 -6.35 -4.20 6.14
CA VAL A 51 -7.02 -4.52 7.41
C VAL A 51 -8.50 -4.87 7.20
N ALA A 52 -9.21 -4.13 6.36
CA ALA A 52 -10.62 -4.39 6.06
C ALA A 52 -10.82 -5.72 5.32
N TRP A 53 -9.97 -6.03 4.36
CA TRP A 53 -10.06 -7.26 3.56
C TRP A 53 -9.64 -8.48 4.37
N LEU A 54 -8.57 -8.39 5.15
CA LEU A 54 -8.17 -9.42 6.12
C LEU A 54 -9.29 -9.69 7.12
N THR A 55 -9.89 -8.65 7.70
CA THR A 55 -11.02 -8.83 8.62
C THR A 55 -12.21 -9.53 7.96
N ALA A 56 -12.47 -9.24 6.68
CA ALA A 56 -13.57 -9.85 5.95
C ALA A 56 -13.32 -11.32 5.61
N ALA A 57 -12.09 -11.68 5.25
CA ALA A 57 -11.72 -13.05 4.91
C ALA A 57 -11.49 -13.91 6.16
N CYS A 58 -10.70 -13.40 7.12
CA CYS A 58 -10.26 -14.15 8.29
C CYS A 58 -11.20 -14.01 9.51
N GLY A 59 -12.13 -13.05 9.49
CA GLY A 59 -12.90 -12.62 10.68
C GLY A 59 -12.12 -11.74 11.67
N SER A 60 -10.83 -11.51 11.43
CA SER A 60 -9.96 -10.60 12.19
C SER A 60 -8.84 -10.08 11.29
N PRO A 61 -8.17 -8.95 11.60
CA PRO A 61 -7.03 -8.49 10.81
C PRO A 61 -5.72 -9.21 11.18
N SER A 62 -5.75 -10.14 12.12
CA SER A 62 -4.56 -10.82 12.64
C SER A 62 -4.11 -11.93 11.68
N VAL A 63 -2.88 -11.79 11.20
CA VAL A 63 -2.24 -12.75 10.31
C VAL A 63 -0.85 -13.11 10.84
N GLY A 64 -0.41 -14.33 10.59
CA GLY A 64 0.97 -14.77 10.77
C GLY A 64 1.73 -14.68 9.45
N ASP A 65 3.00 -14.29 9.50
CA ASP A 65 3.87 -14.36 8.32
C ASP A 65 3.95 -15.81 7.84
N ALA A 66 3.73 -15.98 6.54
CA ALA A 66 3.77 -17.28 5.86
C ALA A 66 4.71 -17.24 4.64
N SER A 67 5.52 -16.18 4.52
CA SER A 67 6.57 -16.10 3.52
C SER A 67 7.80 -16.95 3.92
N PRO A 68 8.43 -17.68 2.98
CA PRO A 68 7.91 -18.01 1.65
C PRO A 68 6.84 -19.11 1.72
N ASN A 69 5.96 -19.15 0.72
CA ASN A 69 4.91 -20.17 0.62
C ASN A 69 4.98 -20.94 -0.70
N SER A 70 4.76 -22.26 -0.68
CA SER A 70 4.84 -23.11 -1.87
C SER A 70 3.64 -23.02 -2.80
N TRP A 71 2.48 -22.56 -2.33
CA TRP A 71 1.29 -22.35 -3.15
C TRP A 71 1.25 -20.97 -3.81
N LEU A 72 1.86 -19.98 -3.16
CA LEU A 72 1.96 -18.61 -3.67
C LEU A 72 3.43 -18.17 -3.79
N PRO A 73 4.26 -18.89 -4.56
CA PRO A 73 5.70 -18.62 -4.65
C PRO A 73 6.04 -17.27 -5.31
N GLY A 74 5.12 -16.69 -6.07
CA GLY A 74 5.29 -15.38 -6.71
C GLY A 74 4.82 -14.20 -5.85
N ALA A 75 4.20 -14.45 -4.70
CA ALA A 75 3.70 -13.41 -3.81
C ALA A 75 4.78 -12.94 -2.83
N ASP A 76 4.79 -11.64 -2.58
CA ASP A 76 5.58 -11.03 -1.51
C ASP A 76 4.90 -9.72 -1.06
N PRO A 77 4.33 -9.65 0.15
CA PRO A 77 4.34 -10.67 1.21
C PRO A 77 3.25 -11.75 1.09
N VAL A 78 3.43 -12.83 1.86
CA VAL A 78 2.44 -13.89 2.10
C VAL A 78 2.12 -14.00 3.59
N ALA A 79 0.85 -14.15 3.93
CA ALA A 79 0.41 -14.34 5.30
C ALA A 79 -0.70 -15.38 5.41
N LEU A 80 -0.82 -16.01 6.58
CA LEU A 80 -1.90 -16.92 6.93
C LEU A 80 -2.79 -16.28 7.98
N CYS A 81 -4.10 -16.31 7.76
CA CYS A 81 -5.08 -15.86 8.75
C CYS A 81 -4.93 -16.62 10.07
N ILE A 82 -4.91 -15.90 11.19
CA ILE A 82 -5.00 -16.50 12.52
C ILE A 82 -6.48 -16.66 12.84
N THR A 83 -7.02 -17.85 12.64
CA THR A 83 -8.43 -18.16 12.86
C THR A 83 -8.65 -18.94 14.17
N PRO A 84 -9.82 -18.81 14.81
CA PRO A 84 -10.20 -19.69 15.91
C PRO A 84 -10.22 -21.17 15.47
N PRO A 85 -10.02 -22.13 16.40
CA PRO A 85 -10.10 -23.54 16.10
C PRO A 85 -11.40 -23.94 15.41
N GLY A 86 -11.32 -24.78 14.37
CA GLY A 86 -12.47 -25.27 13.62
C GLY A 86 -12.95 -24.35 12.49
N ARG A 87 -12.16 -23.34 12.12
CA ARG A 87 -12.34 -22.57 10.88
C ARG A 87 -11.24 -22.91 9.88
N ASP A 88 -11.61 -22.94 8.61
CA ASP A 88 -10.68 -23.11 7.51
C ASP A 88 -9.63 -21.98 7.52
N GLY A 89 -8.40 -22.36 7.22
CA GLY A 89 -7.31 -21.44 6.98
C GLY A 89 -7.53 -20.65 5.70
N VAL A 90 -7.12 -19.39 5.73
CA VAL A 90 -7.08 -18.55 4.54
C VAL A 90 -5.68 -18.01 4.38
N LEU A 91 -5.06 -18.36 3.25
CA LEU A 91 -3.76 -17.85 2.84
C LEU A 91 -3.95 -16.59 2.02
N VAL A 92 -3.11 -15.59 2.23
CA VAL A 92 -3.15 -14.30 1.55
C VAL A 92 -1.81 -14.01 0.93
N GLY A 93 -1.79 -13.82 -0.39
CA GLY A 93 -0.62 -13.35 -1.13
C GLY A 93 -0.88 -11.98 -1.74
N VAL A 94 0.14 -11.12 -1.71
CA VAL A 94 0.11 -9.84 -2.42
C VAL A 94 1.19 -9.86 -3.50
N TYR A 95 0.81 -9.44 -4.70
CA TYR A 95 1.65 -9.50 -5.89
C TYR A 95 1.82 -8.10 -6.46
N GLU A 96 3.07 -7.66 -6.60
CA GLU A 96 3.41 -6.48 -7.41
C GLU A 96 3.35 -6.81 -8.92
N ASN A 97 3.60 -8.08 -9.28
CA ASN A 97 3.58 -8.53 -10.67
C ASN A 97 2.30 -9.35 -10.97
N PRO A 98 1.37 -8.83 -11.79
CA PRO A 98 0.13 -9.55 -12.12
C PRO A 98 0.37 -10.85 -12.90
N ALA A 99 1.48 -10.95 -13.66
CA ALA A 99 1.81 -12.19 -14.36
C ALA A 99 2.23 -13.31 -13.39
N ALA A 100 2.88 -12.95 -12.27
CA ALA A 100 3.21 -13.91 -11.22
C ALA A 100 1.95 -14.40 -10.51
N ALA A 101 1.01 -13.49 -10.22
CA ALA A 101 -0.31 -13.87 -9.70
C ALA A 101 -1.02 -14.85 -10.63
N ALA A 102 -1.10 -14.56 -11.93
CA ALA A 102 -1.77 -15.43 -12.90
C ALA A 102 -1.12 -16.83 -12.99
N SER A 103 0.21 -16.92 -12.86
CA SER A 103 0.93 -18.20 -12.83
C SER A 103 0.57 -19.04 -11.60
N ASP A 104 0.55 -18.42 -10.41
CA ASP A 104 0.20 -19.11 -9.17
C ASP A 104 -1.27 -19.53 -9.17
N LEU A 105 -2.18 -18.64 -9.62
CA LEU A 105 -3.61 -18.91 -9.78
C LEU A 105 -3.89 -20.10 -10.71
N GLY A 106 -3.12 -20.24 -11.79
CA GLY A 106 -3.23 -21.38 -12.70
C GLY A 106 -2.92 -22.73 -12.03
N THR A 107 -2.18 -22.73 -10.93
CA THR A 107 -1.88 -23.92 -10.12
C THR A 107 -2.90 -24.09 -9.00
N ILE A 108 -3.16 -23.04 -8.21
CA ILE A 108 -4.04 -23.14 -7.04
C ILE A 108 -5.51 -23.34 -7.41
N GLY A 109 -5.97 -22.80 -8.53
CA GLY A 109 -7.38 -22.84 -8.95
C GLY A 109 -7.88 -24.25 -9.28
N VAL A 110 -6.99 -25.24 -9.35
CA VAL A 110 -7.35 -26.65 -9.53
C VAL A 110 -7.73 -27.31 -8.19
N GLU A 111 -7.17 -26.82 -7.08
CA GLU A 111 -7.24 -27.48 -5.78
C GLU A 111 -7.96 -26.65 -4.72
N HIS A 112 -8.06 -25.34 -4.91
CA HIS A 112 -8.56 -24.40 -3.91
C HIS A 112 -9.46 -23.34 -4.54
N GLY A 113 -10.52 -22.98 -3.81
CA GLY A 113 -11.29 -21.79 -4.11
C GLY A 113 -10.49 -20.55 -3.72
N TYR A 114 -10.58 -19.51 -4.52
CA TYR A 114 -9.82 -18.28 -4.28
C TYR A 114 -10.62 -17.03 -4.61
N ALA A 115 -10.14 -15.88 -4.11
CA ALA A 115 -10.69 -14.57 -4.40
C ALA A 115 -9.57 -13.61 -4.75
N THR A 116 -9.76 -12.80 -5.80
CA THR A 116 -8.73 -11.86 -6.27
C THR A 116 -9.24 -10.44 -6.45
N ARG A 117 -8.36 -9.47 -6.24
CA ARG A 117 -8.61 -8.06 -6.56
C ARG A 117 -7.28 -7.34 -6.79
N THR A 118 -7.24 -6.46 -7.79
CA THR A 118 -6.16 -5.47 -7.88
C THR A 118 -6.54 -4.22 -7.10
N ASP A 119 -5.66 -3.77 -6.21
CA ASP A 119 -5.85 -2.55 -5.44
C ASP A 119 -5.50 -1.29 -6.24
N ASP A 120 -5.79 -0.12 -5.68
CA ASP A 120 -5.57 1.16 -6.35
C ASP A 120 -4.08 1.49 -6.58
N ARG A 121 -3.17 0.70 -5.99
CA ARG A 121 -1.72 0.79 -6.19
C ARG A 121 -1.21 -0.20 -7.24
N GLY A 122 -2.10 -0.96 -7.87
CA GLY A 122 -1.77 -1.94 -8.89
C GLY A 122 -1.32 -3.29 -8.34
N ARG A 123 -1.43 -3.52 -7.03
CA ARG A 123 -1.05 -4.80 -6.42
C ARG A 123 -2.21 -5.78 -6.51
N THR A 124 -1.95 -6.99 -6.95
CA THR A 124 -2.96 -8.06 -6.98
C THR A 124 -2.96 -8.78 -5.64
N TRP A 125 -4.10 -8.76 -4.98
CA TRP A 125 -4.37 -9.52 -3.76
C TRP A 125 -5.03 -10.83 -4.13
N VAL A 126 -4.56 -11.91 -3.52
CA VAL A 126 -5.10 -13.26 -3.68
C VAL A 126 -5.37 -13.84 -2.30
N PHE A 127 -6.61 -14.24 -2.06
CA PHE A 127 -7.05 -14.97 -0.88
C PHE A 127 -7.39 -16.40 -1.29
N VAL A 128 -6.87 -17.40 -0.58
CA VAL A 128 -7.04 -18.82 -0.91
C VAL A 128 -7.67 -19.55 0.27
N ALA A 129 -8.77 -20.27 0.03
CA ALA A 129 -9.36 -21.16 1.02
C ALA A 129 -8.55 -22.47 1.08
N VAL A 130 -7.74 -22.62 2.13
CA VAL A 130 -6.70 -23.65 2.20
C VAL A 130 -7.28 -25.07 2.25
N GLU A 131 -8.44 -25.25 2.87
CA GLU A 131 -9.08 -26.55 3.06
C GLU A 131 -10.28 -26.78 2.13
N SER A 132 -10.57 -25.84 1.22
CA SER A 132 -11.77 -25.86 0.38
C SER A 132 -11.47 -25.61 -1.10
N ARG A 133 -12.09 -26.41 -1.97
CA ARG A 133 -12.15 -26.16 -3.42
C ARG A 133 -13.15 -25.08 -3.81
N GLU A 134 -14.07 -24.75 -2.92
CA GLU A 134 -15.09 -23.73 -3.14
C GLU A 134 -14.63 -22.40 -2.54
N SER A 135 -14.89 -21.30 -3.24
CA SER A 135 -14.65 -19.93 -2.76
C SER A 135 -15.75 -19.39 -1.86
N ALA A 136 -16.78 -20.18 -1.54
CA ALA A 136 -17.86 -19.80 -0.63
C ALA A 136 -17.39 -19.24 0.74
N PRO A 137 -16.31 -19.76 1.37
CA PRO A 137 -15.77 -19.16 2.60
C PRO A 137 -15.28 -17.71 2.44
N LEU A 138 -14.96 -17.30 1.21
CA LEU A 138 -14.43 -15.99 0.87
C LEU A 138 -15.50 -14.99 0.40
N ALA A 139 -16.79 -15.37 0.38
CA ALA A 139 -17.90 -14.55 -0.13
C ALA A 139 -17.98 -13.15 0.52
N SER A 140 -17.51 -13.00 1.75
CA SER A 140 -17.45 -11.68 2.43
C SER A 140 -16.54 -10.67 1.71
N LEU A 141 -15.64 -11.11 0.83
CA LEU A 141 -14.76 -10.24 0.03
C LEU A 141 -15.46 -9.64 -1.20
N GLU A 142 -16.55 -10.23 -1.68
CA GLU A 142 -17.31 -9.72 -2.84
C GLU A 142 -17.77 -8.27 -2.63
N ARG A 143 -18.13 -7.90 -1.39
CA ARG A 143 -18.53 -6.53 -1.05
C ARG A 143 -17.42 -5.49 -1.24
N PHE A 144 -16.16 -5.94 -1.34
CA PHE A 144 -15.01 -5.12 -1.66
C PHE A 144 -14.57 -5.26 -3.12
N GLY A 145 -15.36 -5.89 -3.98
CA GLY A 145 -15.05 -6.06 -5.39
C GLY A 145 -13.98 -7.11 -5.68
N PHE A 146 -13.82 -8.11 -4.79
CA PHE A 146 -13.05 -9.30 -5.14
C PHE A 146 -13.86 -10.21 -6.05
N GLU A 147 -13.19 -10.77 -7.05
CA GLU A 147 -13.73 -11.81 -7.93
C GLU A 147 -13.42 -13.18 -7.33
N LEU A 148 -14.44 -14.02 -7.17
CA LEU A 148 -14.33 -15.37 -6.63
C LEU A 148 -14.21 -16.39 -7.76
N SER A 149 -13.45 -17.46 -7.54
CA SER A 149 -13.27 -18.57 -8.48
C SER A 149 -13.12 -19.90 -7.75
#